data_AF-A0A8J4ADE3-F1
#
_entry.id   AF-A0A8J4ADE3-F1
#
_cell.length_a   1.000
_cell.length_b   1.000
_cell.length_c   1.000
_cell.angle_alpha   90.00
_cell.angle_beta   90.00
_cell.angle_gamma   90.00
#
_symmetry.space_group_name_H-M   'P 1'
#
loop_
_entity.id
_entity.type
_entity.pdbx_description
1 polymer ?
#
loop_
_entity_poly.entity_id
_entity_poly.type
_entity_poly.pdbx_seq_one_letter_code
_entity_poly.pdbx_strand_id
1 'polypeptide(L)'
;MSLSRRALLGSVAAVAAVAATGIRSGTAASAPGPTADRTVTFTAKPSAEAERLRLAQALRATDFESTGYYLPPNTPLAVTVHRGPVVPALHIGAPDADDAAKAPRSYPLAVGANTVSDPHGGMVYLSAVGHGEPVAVTLGGAAQPVPYFRLGHTSNAEFRRQLDQRITPWAELTADHVILTVQLDSARQYADQDQSGLLALFARIVAVEDATSGLDGRHPIDRRNAHPYHFVNITATGPGVAAYTSHGYMAFPNSYLDRLLVLDALRTNGWGMWHELGHEHQQFAYKPAVLTEVSVNLYALAVGRALGDQPRLTVPDSKTGLTPYQSALPKLGTAGVDYASTFGAYEKLVMLNQLTLGFGADFWPRLHRLIRRENPPTEWDAPDATEVRFGYLAVYTSRVAGADLTAFYDRWGVPLTDDARAAVAALGLPAPTVDPSTLHE
;
A
#
# COMPACT_ATOMS: atom_id res chain seq x y z
N MET A 1 -63.05 38.20 -9.58
CA MET A 1 -61.93 38.83 -8.85
C MET A 1 -60.80 37.82 -8.77
N SER A 2 -59.62 38.19 -9.31
CA SER A 2 -58.27 37.79 -8.88
C SER A 2 -57.93 36.28 -8.74
N LEU A 3 -56.82 35.71 -9.20
CA LEU A 3 -55.66 36.04 -10.01
C LEU A 3 -54.92 34.70 -10.19
N SER A 4 -54.33 34.46 -11.35
CA SER A 4 -53.45 33.33 -11.65
C SER A 4 -52.15 33.38 -10.85
N ARG A 5 -51.64 32.22 -10.38
CA ARG A 5 -50.21 32.01 -10.08
C ARG A 5 -49.77 30.60 -10.48
N ARG A 6 -49.17 30.53 -11.67
CA ARG A 6 -48.05 29.62 -11.99
C ARG A 6 -46.90 29.94 -11.04
N ALA A 7 -46.32 28.94 -10.39
CA ALA A 7 -45.00 29.05 -9.77
C ALA A 7 -44.30 27.68 -9.72
N LEU A 8 -43.18 27.63 -10.46
CA LEU A 8 -41.93 26.90 -10.23
C LEU A 8 -41.96 25.41 -9.86
N LEU A 9 -41.72 24.56 -10.87
CA LEU A 9 -40.92 23.34 -10.72
C LEU A 9 -39.44 23.75 -10.82
N GLY A 10 -38.83 24.03 -9.68
CA GLY A 10 -37.39 24.25 -9.52
C GLY A 10 -36.71 22.95 -9.13
N SER A 11 -35.85 22.47 -10.02
CA SER A 11 -34.85 21.42 -9.85
C SER A 11 -34.01 21.57 -8.57
N VAL A 12 -33.86 20.50 -7.80
CA VAL A 12 -32.71 20.31 -6.91
C VAL A 12 -32.20 18.88 -7.10
N ALA A 13 -31.32 18.71 -8.09
CA ALA A 13 -30.35 17.63 -8.10
C ALA A 13 -29.31 17.97 -7.03
N ALA A 14 -29.31 17.24 -5.92
CA ALA A 14 -28.25 17.33 -4.93
C ALA A 14 -26.99 16.65 -5.50
N VAL A 15 -26.20 17.42 -6.25
CA VAL A 15 -24.83 17.06 -6.56
C VAL A 15 -24.05 17.14 -5.25
N ALA A 16 -23.68 15.98 -4.71
CA ALA A 16 -22.70 15.89 -3.64
C ALA A 16 -21.35 16.34 -4.20
N ALA A 17 -21.07 17.64 -4.11
CA ALA A 17 -19.75 18.19 -4.33
C ALA A 17 -18.84 17.67 -3.20
N VAL A 18 -18.08 16.61 -3.49
CA VAL A 18 -16.90 16.27 -2.71
C VAL A 18 -15.96 17.46 -2.86
N ALA A 19 -15.88 18.27 -1.82
CA ALA A 19 -14.93 19.36 -1.74
C ALA A 19 -13.53 18.75 -1.87
N ALA A 20 -12.90 18.99 -3.02
CA ALA A 20 -11.47 18.84 -3.19
C ALA A 20 -10.79 19.83 -2.25
N THR A 21 -10.61 19.43 -0.99
CA THR A 21 -9.75 20.15 -0.06
C THR A 21 -8.35 20.11 -0.64
N GLY A 22 -7.89 21.29 -1.05
CA GLY A 22 -6.59 21.51 -1.67
C GLY A 22 -5.50 20.77 -0.91
N ILE A 23 -4.83 19.89 -1.64
CA ILE A 23 -3.49 19.42 -1.28
C ILE A 23 -2.67 20.70 -1.17
N ARG A 24 -2.42 21.17 0.06
CA ARG A 24 -1.32 22.08 0.30
C ARG A 24 -0.08 21.29 -0.10
N SER A 25 0.45 21.63 -1.27
CA SER A 25 1.79 21.27 -1.69
C SER A 25 2.75 21.83 -0.64
N GLY A 26 3.01 21.03 0.41
CA GLY A 26 4.28 21.12 1.10
C GLY A 26 5.36 21.02 0.02
N THR A 27 6.43 21.78 0.17
CA THR A 27 7.59 21.71 -0.71
C THR A 27 7.98 20.24 -0.87
N ALA A 28 7.61 19.63 -2.00
CA ALA A 28 7.96 18.26 -2.31
C ALA A 28 9.48 18.22 -2.30
N ALA A 29 10.07 17.56 -1.31
CA ALA A 29 11.48 17.24 -1.35
C ALA A 29 11.72 16.52 -2.67
N SER A 30 12.68 16.99 -3.45
CA SER A 30 12.92 16.42 -4.75
C SER A 30 13.37 14.97 -4.58
N ALA A 31 12.52 13.99 -4.91
CA ALA A 31 12.96 12.61 -5.01
C ALA A 31 14.18 12.55 -5.94
N PRO A 32 15.30 11.97 -5.51
CA PRO A 32 16.52 12.02 -6.29
C PRO A 32 16.38 11.29 -7.63
N GLY A 33 17.18 11.72 -8.61
CA GLY A 33 17.21 11.16 -9.95
C GLY A 33 18.55 11.46 -10.61
N PRO A 34 18.82 10.92 -11.81
CA PRO A 34 20.12 11.04 -12.42
C PRO A 34 20.38 12.48 -12.87
N THR A 35 21.46 13.07 -12.36
CA THR A 35 21.90 14.43 -12.69
C THR A 35 23.17 14.40 -13.55
N ALA A 36 23.50 15.54 -14.18
CA ALA A 36 24.73 15.68 -14.95
C ALA A 36 26.00 15.48 -14.09
N ASP A 37 25.97 15.98 -12.86
CA ASP A 37 27.07 15.88 -11.89
C ASP A 37 27.02 14.60 -11.03
N ARG A 38 25.97 13.77 -11.19
CA ARG A 38 25.72 12.54 -10.41
C ARG A 38 25.58 12.78 -8.90
N THR A 39 25.20 13.98 -8.51
CA THR A 39 24.90 14.31 -7.11
C THR A 39 23.43 14.06 -6.81
N VAL A 40 23.20 13.11 -5.91
CA VAL A 40 21.90 12.78 -5.33
C VAL A 40 21.73 13.60 -4.06
N THR A 41 20.63 14.34 -3.97
CA THR A 41 20.24 15.09 -2.76
C THR A 41 18.86 14.67 -2.30
N PHE A 42 18.71 14.48 -0.98
CA PHE A 42 17.44 14.12 -0.34
C PHE A 42 17.47 14.51 1.13
N THR A 43 16.37 14.31 1.84
CA THR A 43 16.28 14.53 3.29
C THR A 43 16.20 13.21 4.02
N ALA A 44 16.98 13.04 5.08
CA ALA A 44 16.91 11.86 5.94
C ALA A 44 15.50 11.71 6.56
N LYS A 45 15.03 10.48 6.67
CA LYS A 45 13.69 10.11 7.13
C LYS A 45 13.79 9.18 8.35
N PRO A 46 12.76 9.08 9.21
CA PRO A 46 12.74 8.05 10.24
C PRO A 46 12.93 6.68 9.59
N SER A 47 13.54 5.72 10.27
CA SER A 47 13.75 4.39 9.65
C SER A 47 12.41 3.77 9.22
N ALA A 48 12.41 2.98 8.15
CA ALA A 48 11.20 2.29 7.71
C ALA A 48 10.58 1.42 8.81
N GLU A 49 11.40 0.87 9.70
CA GLU A 49 10.92 0.13 10.87
C GLU A 49 10.26 1.03 11.92
N ALA A 50 10.80 2.22 12.18
CA ALA A 50 10.16 3.19 13.07
C ALA A 50 8.80 3.65 12.51
N GLU A 51 8.71 3.86 11.19
CA GLU A 51 7.45 4.19 10.52
C GLU A 51 6.45 3.03 10.57
N ARG A 52 6.89 1.79 10.32
CA ARG A 52 6.04 0.59 10.45
C ARG A 52 5.41 0.51 11.85
N LEU A 53 6.22 0.68 12.88
CA LEU A 53 5.78 0.67 14.27
C LEU A 53 4.83 1.83 14.57
N ARG A 54 5.15 3.06 14.14
CA ARG A 54 4.29 4.25 14.29
C ARG A 54 2.92 4.05 13.65
N LEU A 55 2.89 3.43 12.47
CA LEU A 55 1.68 3.20 11.69
C LEU A 55 0.89 1.96 12.16
N ALA A 56 1.47 1.17 13.08
CA ALA A 56 1.00 -0.14 13.53
C ALA A 56 0.84 -1.16 12.38
N GLN A 57 1.63 -1.01 11.32
CA GLN A 57 1.58 -1.83 10.11
C GLN A 57 2.33 -3.16 10.29
N ALA A 58 1.87 -4.19 9.58
CA ALA A 58 2.50 -5.51 9.59
C ALA A 58 3.83 -5.50 8.81
N LEU A 59 3.86 -4.84 7.66
CA LEU A 59 5.03 -4.72 6.79
C LEU A 59 5.52 -3.28 6.76
N ARG A 60 6.82 -3.10 6.49
CA ARG A 60 7.42 -1.78 6.32
C ARG A 60 7.48 -1.44 4.83
N ALA A 61 7.31 -0.17 4.49
CA ALA A 61 7.67 0.36 3.18
C ALA A 61 9.20 0.40 2.98
N THR A 62 9.68 0.80 1.80
CA THR A 62 11.13 0.83 1.51
C THR A 62 11.81 2.04 2.14
N ASP A 63 12.99 1.89 2.73
CA ASP A 63 13.82 3.04 3.13
C ASP A 63 14.66 3.60 1.98
N PHE A 64 14.48 3.07 0.76
CA PHE A 64 15.28 3.43 -0.39
C PHE A 64 14.86 4.77 -1.01
N GLU A 65 15.88 5.58 -1.22
CA GLU A 65 15.88 6.72 -2.12
C GLU A 65 16.47 6.27 -3.45
N SER A 66 15.67 6.38 -4.51
CA SER A 66 16.14 6.08 -5.85
C SER A 66 17.21 7.07 -6.31
N THR A 67 18.28 6.55 -6.89
CA THR A 67 19.32 7.39 -7.51
C THR A 67 19.15 7.51 -9.02
N GLY A 68 18.43 6.59 -9.66
CA GLY A 68 18.39 6.45 -11.11
C GLY A 68 19.70 5.97 -11.75
N TYR A 69 20.54 5.28 -10.99
CA TYR A 69 21.78 4.68 -11.49
C TYR A 69 21.84 3.17 -11.25
N TYR A 70 22.62 2.51 -12.10
CA TYR A 70 22.99 1.10 -12.04
C TYR A 70 24.50 0.97 -11.91
N LEU A 71 24.96 0.02 -11.09
CA LEU A 71 26.36 -0.37 -10.99
C LEU A 71 26.58 -1.72 -11.68
N PRO A 72 27.49 -1.82 -12.66
CA PRO A 72 27.84 -3.12 -13.23
C PRO A 72 28.53 -4.05 -12.22
N PRO A 73 28.40 -5.38 -12.36
CA PRO A 73 29.03 -6.34 -11.46
C PRO A 73 30.55 -6.14 -11.39
N ASN A 74 31.13 -6.38 -10.22
CA ASN A 74 32.58 -6.33 -9.95
C ASN A 74 33.25 -5.00 -10.34
N THR A 75 32.47 -3.91 -10.41
CA THR A 75 32.98 -2.58 -10.78
C THR A 75 33.11 -1.72 -9.52
N PRO A 76 34.30 -1.17 -9.22
CA PRO A 76 34.47 -0.23 -8.12
C PRO A 76 33.73 1.08 -8.38
N LEU A 77 32.83 1.43 -7.47
CA LEU A 77 32.10 2.69 -7.44
C LEU A 77 32.78 3.66 -6.46
N ALA A 78 33.32 4.76 -6.98
CA ALA A 78 33.68 5.89 -6.15
C ALA A 78 32.41 6.59 -5.65
N VAL A 79 32.32 6.87 -4.35
CA VAL A 79 31.20 7.57 -3.72
C VAL A 79 31.74 8.67 -2.82
N THR A 80 31.28 9.90 -3.01
CA THR A 80 31.61 11.03 -2.12
C THR A 80 30.40 11.42 -1.31
N VAL A 81 30.43 11.18 0.00
CA VAL A 81 29.42 11.68 0.93
C VAL A 81 29.82 13.09 1.34
N HIS A 82 28.99 14.07 1.02
CA HIS A 82 29.24 15.45 1.41
C HIS A 82 29.06 15.62 2.92
N ARG A 83 29.79 16.56 3.53
CA ARG A 83 29.71 16.80 4.97
C ARG A 83 28.27 17.19 5.34
N GLY A 84 27.67 16.42 6.24
CA GLY A 84 26.32 16.63 6.76
C GLY A 84 26.14 15.98 8.14
N PRO A 85 25.00 16.21 8.79
CA PRO A 85 24.72 15.70 10.14
C PRO A 85 24.35 14.21 10.15
N VAL A 86 23.97 13.64 9.00
CA VAL A 86 23.59 12.23 8.84
C VAL A 86 24.47 11.60 7.77
N VAL A 87 24.90 10.37 8.01
CA VAL A 87 25.69 9.58 7.06
C VAL A 87 24.77 8.54 6.41
N PRO A 88 24.62 8.54 5.08
CA PRO A 88 23.78 7.58 4.37
C PRO A 88 24.44 6.21 4.25
N ALA A 89 23.63 5.19 3.99
CA ALA A 89 24.06 3.90 3.47
C ALA A 89 23.82 3.83 1.96
N LEU A 90 24.67 3.08 1.26
CA LEU A 90 24.48 2.73 -0.15
C LEU A 90 23.89 1.32 -0.22
N HIS A 91 22.92 1.09 -1.10
CA HIS A 91 22.37 -0.23 -1.36
C HIS A 91 22.51 -0.58 -2.84
N ILE A 92 22.89 -1.82 -3.12
CA ILE A 92 23.07 -2.33 -4.49
C ILE A 92 22.16 -3.55 -4.70
N GLY A 93 21.35 -3.49 -5.76
CA GLY A 93 20.37 -4.51 -6.12
C GLY A 93 18.94 -4.10 -5.77
N ALA A 94 18.01 -4.31 -6.70
CA ALA A 94 16.57 -4.19 -6.43
C ALA A 94 16.07 -5.45 -5.73
N PRO A 95 15.13 -5.35 -4.77
CA PRO A 95 14.71 -6.49 -3.98
C PRO A 95 13.99 -7.54 -4.84
N ASP A 96 14.43 -8.79 -4.69
CA ASP A 96 13.97 -10.01 -5.37
C ASP A 96 13.96 -9.96 -6.90
N ALA A 97 14.64 -8.97 -7.47
CA ALA A 97 14.69 -8.71 -8.89
C ALA A 97 15.94 -9.31 -9.56
N ASP A 98 16.93 -9.69 -8.76
CA ASP A 98 18.20 -10.30 -9.16
C ASP A 98 18.29 -11.74 -8.64
N ASP A 99 18.38 -12.70 -9.55
CA ASP A 99 18.48 -14.14 -9.24
C ASP A 99 19.73 -14.50 -8.44
N ALA A 100 20.81 -13.74 -8.62
CA ALA A 100 22.07 -13.98 -7.93
C ALA A 100 22.00 -13.55 -6.46
N ALA A 101 21.17 -12.57 -6.14
CA ALA A 101 20.99 -12.07 -4.79
C ALA A 101 19.64 -11.38 -4.60
N LYS A 102 18.69 -12.11 -4.01
CA LYS A 102 17.32 -11.65 -3.74
C LYS A 102 17.26 -10.45 -2.79
N ALA A 103 18.19 -10.33 -1.84
CA ALA A 103 18.23 -9.18 -0.93
C ALA A 103 19.14 -8.07 -1.52
N PRO A 104 18.72 -6.80 -1.45
CA PRO A 104 19.62 -5.68 -1.67
C PRO A 104 20.81 -5.74 -0.70
N ARG A 105 21.99 -5.37 -1.17
CA ARG A 105 23.23 -5.47 -0.39
C ARG A 105 23.61 -4.08 0.11
N SER A 106 23.65 -3.93 1.43
CA SER A 106 23.90 -2.65 2.09
C SER A 106 25.38 -2.43 2.39
N TYR A 107 25.86 -1.23 2.11
CA TYR A 107 27.23 -0.79 2.32
C TYR A 107 27.23 0.48 3.18
N PRO A 108 27.80 0.43 4.40
CA PRO A 108 27.96 1.63 5.19
C PRO A 108 28.96 2.57 4.50
N LEU A 109 28.69 3.87 4.55
CA LEU A 109 29.58 4.90 4.03
C LEU A 109 30.17 5.71 5.18
N ALA A 110 31.24 6.45 4.89
CA ALA A 110 31.80 7.49 5.73
C ALA A 110 31.68 8.86 5.04
N VAL A 111 31.71 9.94 5.82
CA VAL A 111 31.83 11.30 5.24
C VAL A 111 33.12 11.40 4.43
N GLY A 112 33.04 11.96 3.23
CA GLY A 112 34.17 12.05 2.29
C GLY A 112 34.18 10.92 1.26
N ALA A 113 35.38 10.54 0.83
CA ALA A 113 35.56 9.57 -0.24
C ALA A 113 35.42 8.12 0.25
N ASN A 114 34.67 7.32 -0.51
CA ASN A 114 34.45 5.90 -0.31
C ASN A 114 34.65 5.18 -1.65
N THR A 115 34.97 3.89 -1.58
CA THR A 115 34.96 2.98 -2.74
C THR A 115 34.15 1.75 -2.37
N VAL A 116 33.09 1.47 -3.12
CA VAL A 116 32.23 0.30 -2.93
C VAL A 116 32.31 -0.59 -4.16
N SER A 117 32.45 -1.90 -3.97
CA SER A 117 32.36 -2.88 -5.06
C SER A 117 31.34 -3.95 -4.68
N ASP A 118 30.52 -4.35 -5.65
CA ASP A 118 29.52 -5.39 -5.48
C ASP A 118 29.72 -6.50 -6.53
N PRO A 119 29.73 -7.78 -6.15
CA PRO A 119 30.03 -8.87 -7.07
C PRO A 119 28.94 -9.09 -8.13
N HIS A 120 27.71 -8.64 -7.88
CA HIS A 120 26.55 -8.85 -8.75
C HIS A 120 26.10 -7.57 -9.48
N GLY A 121 26.49 -6.40 -8.96
CA GLY A 121 25.98 -5.13 -9.47
C GLY A 121 24.48 -4.97 -9.20
N GLY A 122 23.86 -3.97 -9.79
CA GLY A 122 22.42 -3.72 -9.61
C GLY A 122 22.05 -2.26 -9.57
N MET A 123 20.75 -2.01 -9.40
CA MET A 123 20.24 -0.68 -9.09
C MET A 123 20.91 -0.12 -7.84
N VAL A 124 21.27 1.16 -7.88
CA VAL A 124 21.90 1.88 -6.79
C VAL A 124 20.83 2.67 -6.05
N TYR A 125 20.69 2.43 -4.75
CA TYR A 125 19.82 3.19 -3.86
C TYR A 125 20.64 3.79 -2.72
N LEU A 126 20.09 4.81 -2.07
CA LEU A 126 20.62 5.38 -0.84
C LEU A 126 19.55 5.27 0.25
N SER A 127 19.95 5.18 1.51
CA SER A 127 19.04 5.47 2.62
C SER A 127 19.76 6.27 3.70
N ALA A 128 19.02 7.10 4.43
CA ALA A 128 19.55 7.85 5.56
C ALA A 128 18.48 7.99 6.64
N VAL A 129 18.80 7.48 7.83
CA VAL A 129 17.91 7.57 9.00
C VAL A 129 18.13 8.92 9.68
N GLY A 130 17.05 9.68 9.85
CA GLY A 130 17.05 11.00 10.47
C GLY A 130 15.65 11.59 10.59
N HIS A 131 15.57 12.91 10.76
CA HIS A 131 14.33 13.65 10.97
C HIS A 131 14.27 14.93 10.13
N GLY A 132 14.67 14.83 8.85
CA GLY A 132 14.58 15.90 7.86
C GLY A 132 15.92 16.57 7.53
N GLU A 133 17.04 16.04 8.02
CA GLU A 133 18.36 16.59 7.71
C GLU A 133 18.72 16.41 6.23
N PRO A 134 19.38 17.39 5.60
CA PRO A 134 19.79 17.27 4.20
C PRO A 134 20.96 16.28 4.06
N VAL A 135 20.89 15.45 3.02
CA VAL A 135 21.92 14.50 2.63
C VAL A 135 22.28 14.77 1.17
N ALA A 136 23.59 14.77 0.88
CA ALA A 136 24.11 14.88 -0.47
C ALA A 136 25.21 13.83 -0.70
N VAL A 137 25.12 13.11 -1.82
CA VAL A 137 26.06 12.06 -2.21
C VAL A 137 26.36 12.19 -3.70
N THR A 138 27.63 12.23 -4.07
CA THR A 138 28.06 12.21 -5.48
C THR A 138 28.56 10.82 -5.85
N LEU A 139 27.99 10.24 -6.92
CA LEU A 139 28.38 8.95 -7.46
C LEU A 139 29.41 9.11 -8.57
N GLY A 140 30.44 8.25 -8.59
CA GLY A 140 31.47 8.23 -9.61
C GLY A 140 30.97 7.75 -10.97
N GLY A 141 31.81 7.88 -12.01
CA GLY A 141 31.45 7.56 -13.40
C GLY A 141 31.08 6.09 -13.66
N ALA A 142 31.41 5.17 -12.75
CA ALA A 142 30.99 3.77 -12.80
C ALA A 142 29.48 3.59 -12.61
N ALA A 143 28.80 4.53 -11.94
CA ALA A 143 27.35 4.57 -11.86
C ALA A 143 26.78 4.99 -13.23
N GLN A 144 26.11 4.04 -13.90
CA GLN A 144 25.54 4.23 -15.22
C GLN A 144 24.07 4.65 -15.08
N PRO A 145 23.63 5.74 -15.74
CA PRO A 145 22.24 6.18 -15.64
C PRO A 145 21.31 5.15 -16.29
N VAL A 146 20.21 4.82 -15.62
CA VAL A 146 19.12 3.98 -16.18
C VAL A 146 18.06 4.84 -16.83
N PRO A 147 17.25 4.37 -17.81
CA PRO A 147 16.03 5.09 -18.19
C PRO A 147 15.19 5.39 -16.96
N TYR A 148 14.92 6.68 -16.74
CA TYR A 148 14.37 7.20 -15.51
C TYR A 148 13.26 8.19 -15.80
N PHE A 149 12.03 7.84 -15.41
CA PHE A 149 10.86 8.71 -15.52
C PHE A 149 10.47 9.22 -14.14
N ARG A 150 10.40 10.53 -13.95
CA ARG A 150 9.86 11.12 -12.72
C ARG A 150 8.62 11.95 -13.01
N LEU A 151 7.52 11.65 -12.32
CA LEU A 151 6.25 12.35 -12.49
C LEU A 151 6.41 13.86 -12.31
N GLY A 152 5.94 14.64 -13.29
CA GLY A 152 6.04 16.10 -13.29
C GLY A 152 7.41 16.67 -13.71
N HIS A 153 8.41 15.81 -13.95
CA HIS A 153 9.77 16.23 -14.33
C HIS A 153 10.20 15.67 -15.68
N THR A 154 10.02 14.37 -15.90
CA THR A 154 10.38 13.70 -17.16
C THR A 154 9.16 13.65 -18.08
N SER A 155 9.33 14.00 -19.35
CA SER A 155 8.27 13.83 -20.35
C SER A 155 8.25 12.41 -20.93
N ASN A 156 7.09 11.92 -21.39
CA ASN A 156 6.99 10.63 -22.09
C ASN A 156 7.98 10.52 -23.27
N ALA A 157 8.11 11.58 -24.07
CA ALA A 157 9.03 11.63 -25.19
C ALA A 157 10.51 11.57 -24.76
N GLU A 158 10.85 12.18 -23.63
CA GLU A 158 12.18 12.09 -23.06
C GLU A 158 12.50 10.69 -22.58
N PHE A 159 11.58 10.06 -21.86
CA PHE A 159 11.78 8.70 -21.37
C PHE A 159 11.96 7.70 -22.51
N ARG A 160 11.20 7.81 -23.60
CA ARG A 160 11.44 7.01 -24.82
C ARG A 160 12.85 7.18 -25.37
N ARG A 161 13.34 8.42 -25.49
CA ARG A 161 14.74 8.66 -25.91
C ARG A 161 15.75 8.00 -24.95
N GLN A 162 15.49 8.03 -23.64
CA GLN A 162 16.35 7.35 -22.67
C GLN A 162 16.34 5.82 -22.87
N LEU A 163 15.17 5.21 -23.14
CA LEU A 163 15.00 3.78 -23.42
C LEU A 163 15.74 3.34 -24.70
N ASP A 164 15.83 4.22 -25.70
CA ASP A 164 16.57 3.98 -26.94
C ASP A 164 18.09 4.09 -26.74
N GLN A 165 18.54 4.96 -25.85
CA GLN A 165 19.96 5.33 -25.70
C GLN A 165 20.71 4.54 -24.61
N ARG A 166 20.01 4.12 -23.55
CA ARG A 166 20.63 3.48 -22.38
C ARG A 166 20.47 1.96 -22.48
N ILE A 167 21.53 1.25 -22.11
CA ILE A 167 21.62 -0.22 -22.22
C ILE A 167 21.74 -0.92 -20.86
N THR A 168 21.61 -0.18 -19.76
CA THR A 168 21.56 -0.74 -18.40
C THR A 168 20.36 -1.68 -18.26
N PRO A 169 20.46 -2.79 -17.52
CA PRO A 169 19.41 -3.82 -17.53
C PRO A 169 18.08 -3.39 -16.89
N TRP A 170 18.03 -2.24 -16.24
CA TRP A 170 16.87 -1.72 -15.52
C TRP A 170 16.38 -0.39 -16.08
N ALA A 171 15.13 -0.07 -15.77
CA ALA A 171 14.52 1.24 -15.86
C ALA A 171 13.74 1.53 -14.58
N GLU A 172 13.53 2.80 -14.27
CA GLU A 172 12.75 3.20 -13.09
C GLU A 172 11.77 4.32 -13.37
N LEU A 173 10.59 4.24 -12.76
CA LEU A 173 9.54 5.25 -12.83
C LEU A 173 9.15 5.66 -11.41
N THR A 174 9.18 6.96 -11.09
CA THR A 174 9.00 7.44 -9.72
C THR A 174 8.00 8.59 -9.58
N ALA A 175 7.27 8.55 -8.47
CA ALA A 175 6.49 9.66 -7.92
C ALA A 175 6.79 9.79 -6.41
N ASP A 176 6.21 10.77 -5.72
CA ASP A 176 6.54 11.10 -4.31
C ASP A 176 6.50 9.88 -3.36
N HIS A 177 5.51 9.00 -3.50
CA HIS A 177 5.33 7.79 -2.67
C HIS A 177 5.41 6.49 -3.47
N VAL A 178 6.02 6.50 -4.66
CA VAL A 178 5.99 5.36 -5.58
C VAL A 178 7.34 5.19 -6.27
N ILE A 179 7.88 3.99 -6.21
CA ILE A 179 9.04 3.56 -7.00
C ILE A 179 8.63 2.32 -7.80
N LEU A 180 8.71 2.38 -9.13
CA LEU A 180 8.56 1.24 -10.01
C LEU A 180 9.92 0.87 -10.59
N THR A 181 10.47 -0.27 -10.19
CA THR A 181 11.73 -0.78 -10.76
C THR A 181 11.43 -1.95 -11.68
N VAL A 182 11.77 -1.81 -12.96
CA VAL A 182 11.44 -2.80 -13.99
C VAL A 182 12.63 -3.13 -14.88
N GLN A 183 12.62 -4.31 -15.48
CA GLN A 183 13.61 -4.68 -16.49
C GLN A 183 13.52 -3.72 -17.69
N LEU A 184 14.67 -3.44 -18.31
CA LEU A 184 14.75 -2.55 -19.47
C LEU A 184 13.85 -3.02 -20.62
N ASP A 185 13.82 -4.32 -20.88
CA ASP A 185 13.00 -4.90 -21.95
C ASP A 185 11.50 -4.75 -21.66
N SER A 186 11.09 -4.90 -20.40
CA SER A 186 9.71 -4.62 -19.96
C SER A 186 9.37 -3.14 -20.19
N ALA A 187 10.25 -2.21 -19.80
CA ALA A 187 10.01 -0.78 -20.02
C ALA A 187 9.95 -0.41 -21.52
N ARG A 188 10.78 -1.05 -22.37
CA ARG A 188 10.75 -0.88 -23.83
C ARG A 188 9.46 -1.40 -24.44
N GLN A 189 8.97 -2.56 -23.98
CA GLN A 189 7.71 -3.13 -24.44
C GLN A 189 6.54 -2.17 -24.26
N TYR A 190 6.55 -1.37 -23.18
CA TYR A 190 5.49 -0.41 -22.84
C TYR A 190 5.91 1.05 -23.03
N ALA A 191 6.94 1.33 -23.85
CA ALA A 191 7.50 2.67 -24.03
C ALA A 191 6.49 3.71 -24.56
N ASP A 192 5.49 3.26 -25.33
CA ASP A 192 4.46 4.12 -25.91
C ASP A 192 3.30 4.45 -24.96
N GLN A 193 3.22 3.78 -23.80
CA GLN A 193 2.19 4.05 -22.80
C GLN A 193 2.34 5.45 -22.17
N ASP A 194 1.25 5.97 -21.63
CA ASP A 194 1.26 7.24 -20.89
C ASP A 194 1.81 7.04 -19.48
N GLN A 195 3.12 7.23 -19.32
CA GLN A 195 3.81 7.09 -18.04
C GLN A 195 3.39 8.18 -17.02
N SER A 196 3.03 9.37 -17.51
CA SER A 196 2.56 10.47 -16.66
C SER A 196 1.22 10.11 -16.03
N GLY A 197 0.26 9.69 -16.86
CA GLY A 197 -1.04 9.22 -16.41
C GLY A 197 -0.90 8.00 -15.49
N LEU A 198 -0.06 7.03 -15.85
CA LEU A 198 0.17 5.81 -15.07
C LEU A 198 0.65 6.14 -13.65
N LEU A 199 1.71 6.95 -13.49
CA LEU A 199 2.21 7.30 -12.17
C LEU A 199 1.25 8.21 -11.39
N ALA A 200 0.48 9.06 -12.07
CA ALA A 200 -0.59 9.82 -11.42
C ALA A 200 -1.68 8.89 -10.86
N LEU A 201 -1.98 7.79 -11.56
CA LEU A 201 -2.90 6.76 -11.08
C LEU A 201 -2.33 5.98 -9.89
N PHE A 202 -1.05 5.57 -9.92
CA PHE A 202 -0.40 4.98 -8.74
C PHE A 202 -0.43 5.92 -7.52
N ALA A 203 -0.09 7.20 -7.69
CA ALA A 203 -0.15 8.18 -6.61
C ALA A 203 -1.58 8.31 -6.03
N ARG A 204 -2.61 8.23 -6.89
CA ARG A 204 -4.01 8.22 -6.45
C ARG A 204 -4.37 6.94 -5.70
N ILE A 205 -3.92 5.77 -6.16
CA ILE A 205 -4.14 4.48 -5.50
C ILE A 205 -3.56 4.52 -4.08
N VAL A 206 -2.30 4.94 -3.96
CA VAL A 206 -1.64 5.13 -2.65
C VAL A 206 -2.45 6.06 -1.75
N ALA A 207 -2.92 7.20 -2.27
CA ALA A 207 -3.72 8.13 -1.49
C ALA A 207 -5.06 7.54 -1.00
N VAL A 208 -5.68 6.64 -1.76
CA VAL A 208 -6.92 5.95 -1.36
C VAL A 208 -6.64 4.95 -0.23
N GLU A 209 -5.54 4.20 -0.31
CA GLU A 209 -5.17 3.26 0.75
C GLU A 209 -4.73 3.98 2.02
N ASP A 210 -3.94 5.04 1.91
CA ASP A 210 -3.60 5.93 3.03
C ASP A 210 -4.87 6.48 3.71
N ALA A 211 -5.86 6.93 2.93
CA ALA A 211 -7.14 7.40 3.45
C ALA A 211 -7.91 6.28 4.16
N THR A 212 -7.89 5.05 3.63
CA THR A 212 -8.50 3.86 4.23
C THR A 212 -7.85 3.50 5.56
N SER A 213 -6.54 3.68 5.68
CA SER A 213 -5.79 3.58 6.94
C SER A 213 -5.93 4.81 7.86
N GLY A 214 -6.73 5.81 7.46
CA GLY A 214 -6.98 7.02 8.24
C GLY A 214 -5.76 7.94 8.38
N LEU A 215 -4.84 7.92 7.41
CA LEU A 215 -3.60 8.73 7.39
C LEU A 215 -3.84 10.14 6.84
N ASP A 216 -4.60 10.94 7.57
CA ASP A 216 -5.01 12.30 7.18
C ASP A 216 -4.04 13.42 7.61
N GLY A 217 -2.99 13.06 8.38
CA GLY A 217 -1.99 14.00 8.87
C GLY A 217 -2.47 15.02 9.91
N ARG A 218 -3.72 14.93 10.40
CA ARG A 218 -4.26 15.88 11.41
C ARG A 218 -3.56 15.74 12.76
N HIS A 219 -3.00 14.57 13.03
CA HIS A 219 -2.14 14.32 14.18
C HIS A 219 -0.83 13.66 13.72
N PRO A 220 0.32 13.92 14.37
CA PRO A 220 1.61 13.30 14.03
C PRO A 220 1.59 11.79 13.73
N ILE A 221 1.02 10.96 14.61
CA ILE A 221 0.91 9.50 14.39
C ILE A 221 0.04 9.09 13.17
N ASP A 222 -0.80 9.98 12.65
CA ASP A 222 -1.69 9.77 11.50
C ASP A 222 -1.14 10.42 10.23
N ARG A 223 0.11 10.88 10.22
CA ARG A 223 0.77 11.29 8.99
C ARG A 223 0.99 10.06 8.10
N ARG A 224 0.88 10.27 6.78
CA ARG A 224 1.26 9.31 5.74
C ARG A 224 2.67 8.77 6.01
N ASN A 225 2.96 7.59 5.48
CA ASN A 225 4.30 7.02 5.57
C ASN A 225 5.33 8.02 5.00
N ALA A 226 6.46 8.18 5.68
CA ALA A 226 7.56 9.02 5.19
C ALA A 226 8.23 8.42 3.94
N HIS A 227 8.06 7.12 3.75
CA HIS A 227 8.72 6.32 2.72
C HIS A 227 7.80 6.03 1.52
N PRO A 228 8.37 5.90 0.31
CA PRO A 228 7.62 5.44 -0.85
C PRO A 228 7.33 3.93 -0.76
N TYR A 229 6.38 3.48 -1.57
CA TYR A 229 6.06 2.07 -1.78
C TYR A 229 6.78 1.58 -3.06
N HIS A 230 7.43 0.42 -2.99
CA HIS A 230 8.33 -0.09 -4.04
C HIS A 230 7.69 -1.26 -4.79
N PHE A 231 7.33 -1.02 -6.04
CA PHE A 231 6.78 -2.02 -6.96
C PHE A 231 7.91 -2.53 -7.86
N VAL A 232 8.17 -3.83 -7.83
CA VAL A 232 9.32 -4.43 -8.51
C VAL A 232 8.87 -5.50 -9.50
N ASN A 233 9.28 -5.39 -10.75
CA ASN A 233 9.12 -6.47 -11.71
C ASN A 233 10.20 -7.54 -11.48
N ILE A 234 9.75 -8.78 -11.25
CA ILE A 234 10.62 -9.94 -11.04
C ILE A 234 10.50 -10.93 -12.21
N THR A 235 11.63 -11.56 -12.57
CA THR A 235 11.72 -12.48 -13.72
C THR A 235 11.80 -13.95 -13.32
N ALA A 236 12.40 -14.27 -12.16
CA ALA A 236 12.48 -15.64 -11.67
C ALA A 236 11.38 -15.94 -10.66
N THR A 237 10.27 -16.41 -11.19
CA THR A 237 9.20 -17.00 -10.39
C THR A 237 9.03 -18.46 -10.74
N GLY A 238 9.01 -19.34 -9.73
CA GLY A 238 8.61 -20.73 -9.92
C GLY A 238 7.21 -20.81 -10.57
N PRO A 239 6.88 -21.93 -11.25
CA PRO A 239 5.55 -22.09 -11.85
C PRO A 239 4.43 -21.81 -10.82
N GLY A 240 3.53 -20.89 -11.15
CA GLY A 240 2.35 -20.58 -10.32
C GLY A 240 2.57 -19.56 -9.20
N VAL A 241 3.75 -18.97 -9.05
CA VAL A 241 3.97 -17.84 -8.13
C VAL A 241 3.23 -16.61 -8.66
N ALA A 242 2.33 -16.06 -7.83
CA ALA A 242 1.60 -14.82 -8.09
C ALA A 242 2.43 -13.60 -7.64
N ALA A 243 1.85 -12.41 -7.72
CA ALA A 243 2.40 -11.25 -7.02
C ALA A 243 2.44 -11.52 -5.50
N TYR A 244 3.36 -10.88 -4.79
CA TYR A 244 3.46 -10.95 -3.33
C TYR A 244 4.10 -9.70 -2.76
N THR A 245 3.91 -9.51 -1.45
CA THR A 245 4.43 -8.37 -0.70
C THR A 245 5.30 -8.85 0.45
N SER A 246 6.41 -8.15 0.68
CA SER A 246 7.30 -8.39 1.81
C SER A 246 7.77 -7.05 2.38
N HIS A 247 8.61 -7.09 3.42
CA HIS A 247 9.17 -5.88 4.00
C HIS A 247 9.98 -5.09 2.97
N GLY A 248 9.45 -3.94 2.57
CA GLY A 248 10.10 -2.94 1.74
C GLY A 248 9.79 -3.04 0.25
N TYR A 249 8.97 -3.99 -0.20
CA TYR A 249 8.63 -4.11 -1.62
C TYR A 249 7.44 -5.03 -1.90
N MET A 250 6.87 -4.82 -3.08
CA MET A 250 5.89 -5.68 -3.74
C MET A 250 6.51 -6.21 -5.02
N ALA A 251 6.40 -7.51 -5.24
CA ALA A 251 7.02 -8.22 -6.34
C ALA A 251 5.96 -8.68 -7.35
N PHE A 252 6.18 -8.35 -8.63
CA PHE A 252 5.24 -8.62 -9.71
C PHE A 252 5.92 -9.40 -10.85
N PRO A 253 5.48 -10.65 -11.13
CA PRO A 253 6.02 -11.41 -12.25
C PRO A 253 5.63 -10.81 -13.60
N ASN A 254 6.28 -11.26 -14.67
CA ASN A 254 6.02 -10.77 -16.02
C ASN A 254 4.55 -10.85 -16.48
N SER A 255 3.76 -11.76 -15.91
CA SER A 255 2.31 -11.89 -16.16
C SER A 255 1.47 -10.71 -15.64
N TYR A 256 2.05 -9.82 -14.83
CA TYR A 256 1.42 -8.62 -14.28
C TYR A 256 1.92 -7.31 -14.93
N LEU A 257 2.85 -7.39 -15.90
CA LEU A 257 3.45 -6.19 -16.52
C LEU A 257 2.42 -5.27 -17.17
N ASP A 258 1.34 -5.82 -17.72
CA ASP A 258 0.23 -5.03 -18.25
C ASP A 258 -0.35 -4.12 -17.16
N ARG A 259 -0.65 -4.65 -15.98
CA ARG A 259 -1.22 -3.90 -14.86
C ARG A 259 -0.18 -3.01 -14.16
N LEU A 260 1.11 -3.33 -14.28
CA LEU A 260 2.20 -2.52 -13.72
C LEU A 260 2.55 -1.31 -14.63
N LEU A 261 2.44 -1.45 -15.95
CA LEU A 261 2.96 -0.48 -16.93
C LEU A 261 1.92 0.08 -17.92
N VAL A 262 0.65 -0.33 -17.85
CA VAL A 262 -0.44 0.16 -18.70
C VAL A 262 -1.53 0.80 -17.85
N LEU A 263 -1.81 2.09 -18.10
CA LEU A 263 -2.78 2.89 -17.34
C LEU A 263 -4.17 2.26 -17.27
N ASP A 264 -4.73 1.86 -18.41
CA ASP A 264 -6.08 1.30 -18.46
C ASP A 264 -6.17 -0.07 -17.78
N ALA A 265 -5.12 -0.89 -17.88
CA ALA A 265 -5.07 -2.19 -17.21
C ALA A 265 -4.93 -2.04 -15.69
N LEU A 266 -4.09 -1.11 -15.22
CA LEU A 266 -4.01 -0.77 -13.79
C LEU A 266 -5.36 -0.26 -13.26
N ARG A 267 -6.09 0.52 -14.06
CA ARG A 267 -7.38 1.09 -13.65
C ARG A 267 -8.49 0.05 -13.59
N THR A 268 -8.58 -0.84 -14.58
CA THR A 268 -9.76 -1.72 -14.79
C THR A 268 -9.53 -3.18 -14.39
N ASN A 269 -8.27 -3.57 -14.20
CA ASN A 269 -7.87 -4.94 -13.87
C ASN A 269 -6.75 -4.95 -12.82
N GLY A 270 -6.59 -3.87 -12.05
CA GLY A 270 -5.48 -3.65 -11.13
C GLY A 270 -5.60 -4.34 -9.78
N TRP A 271 -6.60 -5.21 -9.55
CA TRP A 271 -6.88 -5.80 -8.25
C TRP A 271 -5.65 -6.33 -7.52
N GLY A 272 -4.78 -7.10 -8.22
CA GLY A 272 -3.56 -7.63 -7.60
C GLY A 272 -2.60 -6.54 -7.12
N MET A 273 -2.54 -5.38 -7.79
CA MET A 273 -1.61 -4.29 -7.46
C MET A 273 -2.12 -3.55 -6.22
N TRP A 274 -3.43 -3.34 -6.16
CA TRP A 274 -4.10 -2.75 -5.00
C TRP A 274 -4.08 -3.71 -3.80
N HIS A 275 -4.16 -5.01 -4.07
CA HIS A 275 -4.07 -6.05 -3.05
C HIS A 275 -2.67 -6.09 -2.43
N GLU A 276 -1.61 -6.15 -3.25
CA GLU A 276 -0.23 -6.14 -2.72
C GLU A 276 0.07 -4.86 -1.93
N LEU A 277 -0.32 -3.68 -2.42
CA LEU A 277 -0.15 -2.44 -1.66
C LEU A 277 -0.91 -2.45 -0.34
N GLY A 278 -2.09 -3.07 -0.31
CA GLY A 278 -2.88 -3.23 0.90
C GLY A 278 -2.16 -4.03 1.98
N HIS A 279 -1.27 -4.98 1.64
CA HIS A 279 -0.49 -5.72 2.62
C HIS A 279 0.47 -4.82 3.41
N GLU A 280 1.04 -3.78 2.79
CA GLU A 280 1.86 -2.78 3.50
C GLU A 280 1.01 -1.85 4.40
N HIS A 281 -0.30 -1.77 4.17
CA HIS A 281 -1.22 -1.00 5.00
C HIS A 281 -1.87 -1.81 6.14
N GLN A 282 -1.85 -3.14 6.09
CA GLN A 282 -2.50 -3.97 7.10
C GLN A 282 -1.98 -3.69 8.51
N GLN A 283 -2.88 -3.36 9.43
CA GLN A 283 -2.53 -3.27 10.83
C GLN A 283 -2.56 -4.63 11.51
N PHE A 284 -1.58 -4.81 12.39
CA PHE A 284 -1.32 -6.12 12.97
C PHE A 284 -2.29 -6.48 14.10
N ALA A 285 -2.62 -5.51 14.95
CA ALA A 285 -3.28 -5.70 16.22
C ALA A 285 -4.60 -6.50 16.16
N TYR A 286 -5.45 -6.27 15.17
CA TYR A 286 -6.77 -6.91 15.07
C TYR A 286 -6.85 -7.96 13.96
N LYS A 287 -5.70 -8.38 13.39
CA LYS A 287 -5.64 -9.26 12.22
C LYS A 287 -5.08 -10.64 12.60
N PRO A 288 -5.92 -11.64 12.94
CA PRO A 288 -5.50 -13.04 13.01
C PRO A 288 -4.98 -13.53 11.65
N ALA A 289 -4.13 -14.57 11.65
CA ALA A 289 -3.45 -15.05 10.45
C ALA A 289 -4.42 -15.42 9.30
N VAL A 290 -5.59 -15.96 9.64
CA VAL A 290 -6.66 -16.31 8.69
C VAL A 290 -7.24 -15.09 7.94
N LEU A 291 -7.01 -13.87 8.44
CA LEU A 291 -7.43 -12.62 7.81
C LEU A 291 -6.33 -11.93 7.00
N THR A 292 -5.15 -12.54 6.83
CA THR A 292 -4.06 -11.95 6.01
C THR A 292 -4.51 -11.73 4.56
N GLU A 293 -5.07 -12.74 3.91
CA GLU A 293 -5.59 -12.65 2.53
C GLU A 293 -7.02 -12.10 2.45
N VAL A 294 -7.57 -11.62 3.57
CA VAL A 294 -8.96 -11.13 3.65
C VAL A 294 -8.97 -9.63 3.89
N SER A 295 -8.43 -9.18 5.02
CA SER A 295 -8.47 -7.77 5.43
C SER A 295 -7.72 -6.85 4.47
N VAL A 296 -6.73 -7.38 3.74
CA VAL A 296 -6.03 -6.69 2.65
C VAL A 296 -7.02 -6.20 1.57
N ASN A 297 -8.08 -6.96 1.31
CA ASN A 297 -9.04 -6.62 0.27
C ASN A 297 -9.98 -5.48 0.68
N LEU A 298 -9.95 -4.99 1.93
CA LEU A 298 -10.61 -3.73 2.28
C LEU A 298 -10.00 -2.55 1.50
N TYR A 299 -8.68 -2.58 1.31
CA TYR A 299 -7.94 -1.60 0.50
C TYR A 299 -8.26 -1.75 -0.98
N ALA A 300 -8.18 -2.97 -1.51
CA ALA A 300 -8.53 -3.24 -2.91
C ALA A 300 -9.99 -2.86 -3.25
N LEU A 301 -10.95 -3.12 -2.35
CA LEU A 301 -12.33 -2.66 -2.50
C LEU A 301 -12.43 -1.13 -2.49
N ALA A 302 -11.70 -0.45 -1.60
CA ALA A 302 -11.71 1.02 -1.54
C ALA A 302 -11.14 1.64 -2.82
N VAL A 303 -10.04 1.08 -3.35
CA VAL A 303 -9.45 1.50 -4.63
C VAL A 303 -10.43 1.26 -5.78
N GLY A 304 -11.00 0.06 -5.88
CA GLY A 304 -12.00 -0.26 -6.92
C GLY A 304 -13.16 0.73 -6.93
N ARG A 305 -13.76 1.00 -5.76
CA ARG A 305 -14.82 2.01 -5.61
C ARG A 305 -14.36 3.41 -6.05
N ALA A 306 -13.17 3.84 -5.64
CA ALA A 306 -12.63 5.15 -6.01
C ALA A 306 -12.35 5.30 -7.51
N LEU A 307 -12.06 4.21 -8.21
CA LEU A 307 -11.79 4.18 -9.65
C LEU A 307 -13.05 3.92 -10.50
N GLY A 308 -14.18 3.63 -9.86
CA GLY A 308 -15.47 3.33 -10.52
C GLY A 308 -15.58 1.89 -11.03
N ASP A 309 -14.81 0.97 -10.45
CA ASP A 309 -14.90 -0.47 -10.74
C ASP A 309 -16.11 -1.10 -10.02
N GLN A 310 -16.61 -2.24 -10.54
CA GLN A 310 -17.67 -2.99 -9.89
C GLN A 310 -17.15 -3.62 -8.59
N PRO A 311 -17.87 -3.49 -7.46
CA PRO A 311 -17.44 -4.11 -6.21
C PRO A 311 -17.26 -5.63 -6.39
N ARG A 312 -16.07 -6.14 -6.09
CA ARG A 312 -15.75 -7.57 -6.27
C ARG A 312 -16.71 -8.50 -5.52
N LEU A 313 -17.34 -8.01 -4.45
CA LEU A 313 -18.33 -8.72 -3.66
C LEU A 313 -19.72 -8.82 -4.32
N THR A 314 -20.00 -8.04 -5.38
CA THR A 314 -21.27 -8.10 -6.14
C THR A 314 -21.10 -8.82 -7.48
N VAL A 315 -19.89 -9.25 -7.83
CA VAL A 315 -19.60 -10.02 -9.04
C VAL A 315 -19.81 -11.52 -8.75
N PRO A 316 -20.68 -12.22 -9.49
CA PRO A 316 -20.83 -13.66 -9.34
C PRO A 316 -19.54 -14.41 -9.66
N ASP A 317 -19.20 -15.39 -8.81
CA ASP A 317 -18.12 -16.32 -9.09
C ASP A 317 -18.46 -17.17 -10.33
N SER A 318 -17.49 -17.34 -11.24
CA SER A 318 -17.73 -17.97 -12.53
C SER A 318 -18.05 -19.46 -12.45
N LYS A 319 -17.72 -20.13 -11.34
CA LYS A 319 -17.99 -21.56 -11.14
C LYS A 319 -19.33 -21.80 -10.46
N THR A 320 -19.67 -20.98 -9.47
CA THR A 320 -20.88 -21.18 -8.65
C THR A 320 -22.07 -20.35 -9.13
N GLY A 321 -21.84 -19.26 -9.86
CA GLY A 321 -22.87 -18.30 -10.24
C GLY A 321 -23.40 -17.46 -9.08
N LEU A 322 -22.81 -17.59 -7.88
CA LEU A 322 -23.18 -16.85 -6.68
C LEU A 322 -22.19 -15.72 -6.43
N THR A 323 -22.70 -14.58 -5.97
CA THR A 323 -21.86 -13.55 -5.34
C THR A 323 -21.37 -14.04 -3.97
N PRO A 324 -20.25 -13.49 -3.46
CA PRO A 324 -19.81 -13.75 -2.09
C PRO A 324 -20.88 -13.53 -1.01
N TYR A 325 -21.76 -12.54 -1.18
CA TYR A 325 -22.90 -12.34 -0.29
C TYR A 325 -23.89 -13.53 -0.35
N GLN A 326 -24.28 -13.94 -1.56
CA GLN A 326 -25.21 -15.05 -1.75
C GLN A 326 -24.67 -16.39 -1.24
N SER A 327 -23.36 -16.60 -1.31
CA SER A 327 -22.74 -17.83 -0.79
C SER A 327 -22.53 -17.81 0.73
N ALA A 328 -22.23 -16.65 1.32
CA ALA A 328 -21.93 -16.52 2.75
C ALA A 328 -23.18 -16.45 3.65
N LEU A 329 -24.15 -15.60 3.30
CA LEU A 329 -25.28 -15.28 4.17
C LEU A 329 -26.12 -16.49 4.62
N PRO A 330 -26.37 -17.52 3.79
CA PRO A 330 -27.12 -18.71 4.21
C PRO A 330 -26.42 -19.57 5.28
N LYS A 331 -25.10 -19.43 5.46
CA LYS A 331 -24.30 -20.20 6.42
C LYS A 331 -24.35 -19.60 7.83
N LEU A 332 -24.75 -18.34 7.95
CA LEU A 332 -24.73 -17.58 9.20
C LEU A 332 -25.66 -18.19 10.25
N GLY A 333 -25.15 -18.37 11.46
CA GLY A 333 -25.88 -18.95 12.60
C GLY A 333 -26.28 -20.42 12.45
N THR A 334 -25.80 -21.13 11.42
CA THR A 334 -26.02 -22.57 11.28
C THR A 334 -25.21 -23.36 12.32
N ALA A 335 -25.70 -24.55 12.72
CA ALA A 335 -25.01 -25.36 13.70
C ALA A 335 -23.60 -25.77 13.20
N GLY A 336 -22.58 -25.50 14.02
CA GLY A 336 -21.18 -25.80 13.68
C GLY A 336 -20.51 -24.79 12.73
N VAL A 337 -21.14 -23.65 12.44
CA VAL A 337 -20.49 -22.56 11.70
C VAL A 337 -19.24 -22.07 12.45
N ASP A 338 -18.11 -22.08 11.77
CA ASP A 338 -16.83 -21.58 12.27
C ASP A 338 -16.25 -20.62 11.25
N TYR A 339 -15.99 -19.38 11.67
CA TYR A 339 -15.58 -18.30 10.78
C TYR A 339 -14.27 -18.64 10.04
N ALA A 340 -13.33 -19.28 10.73
CA ALA A 340 -12.00 -19.55 10.20
C ALA A 340 -12.02 -20.65 9.12
N SER A 341 -12.85 -21.68 9.27
CA SER A 341 -12.86 -22.88 8.41
C SER A 341 -14.05 -22.98 7.45
N THR A 342 -15.20 -22.39 7.78
CA THR A 342 -16.44 -22.52 6.99
C THR A 342 -16.45 -21.62 5.76
N PHE A 343 -15.75 -20.48 5.82
CA PHE A 343 -15.84 -19.41 4.82
C PHE A 343 -14.56 -19.27 3.98
N GLY A 344 -14.76 -19.09 2.67
CA GLY A 344 -13.69 -18.68 1.75
C GLY A 344 -13.25 -17.23 1.97
N ALA A 345 -12.15 -16.80 1.34
CA ALA A 345 -11.58 -15.46 1.56
C ALA A 345 -12.56 -14.32 1.25
N TYR A 346 -13.29 -14.39 0.12
CA TYR A 346 -14.29 -13.37 -0.22
C TYR A 346 -15.53 -13.41 0.68
N GLU A 347 -15.91 -14.58 1.19
CA GLU A 347 -17.01 -14.69 2.16
C GLU A 347 -16.63 -14.10 3.52
N LYS A 348 -15.38 -14.31 3.96
CA LYS A 348 -14.82 -13.62 5.14
C LYS A 348 -14.78 -12.11 4.94
N LEU A 349 -14.45 -11.66 3.72
CA LEU A 349 -14.45 -10.23 3.38
C LEU A 349 -15.86 -9.61 3.48
N VAL A 350 -16.93 -10.38 3.23
CA VAL A 350 -18.31 -9.91 3.43
C VAL A 350 -18.52 -9.42 4.86
N MET A 351 -18.09 -10.19 5.87
CA MET A 351 -18.19 -9.78 7.29
C MET A 351 -17.52 -8.43 7.53
N LEU A 352 -16.30 -8.24 7.03
CA LEU A 352 -15.58 -6.98 7.20
C LEU A 352 -16.26 -5.84 6.43
N ASN A 353 -16.76 -6.09 5.22
CA ASN A 353 -17.45 -5.05 4.45
C ASN A 353 -18.80 -4.65 5.06
N GLN A 354 -19.51 -5.57 5.72
CA GLN A 354 -20.74 -5.28 6.45
C GLN A 354 -20.55 -4.24 7.56
N LEU A 355 -19.38 -4.19 8.19
CA LEU A 355 -19.05 -3.13 9.14
C LEU A 355 -18.97 -1.75 8.47
N THR A 356 -18.40 -1.69 7.26
CA THR A 356 -18.41 -0.45 6.44
C THR A 356 -19.85 -0.05 6.08
N LEU A 357 -20.68 -1.02 5.66
CA LEU A 357 -22.07 -0.76 5.28
C LEU A 357 -22.92 -0.29 6.46
N GLY A 358 -22.72 -0.89 7.65
CA GLY A 358 -23.52 -0.59 8.84
C GLY A 358 -23.11 0.68 9.57
N PHE A 359 -21.82 1.03 9.53
CA PHE A 359 -21.26 2.10 10.37
C PHE A 359 -20.56 3.22 9.59
N GLY A 360 -20.62 3.18 8.25
CA GLY A 360 -20.18 4.24 7.36
C GLY A 360 -18.81 4.03 6.74
N ALA A 361 -18.55 4.78 5.66
CA ALA A 361 -17.29 4.69 4.89
C ALA A 361 -16.04 5.09 5.70
N ASP A 362 -16.20 5.81 6.81
CA ASP A 362 -15.09 6.22 7.69
C ASP A 362 -14.80 5.20 8.81
N PHE A 363 -15.50 4.07 8.85
CA PHE A 363 -15.37 3.05 9.89
C PHE A 363 -13.93 2.54 10.05
N TRP A 364 -13.34 2.03 8.96
CA TRP A 364 -11.95 1.55 8.97
C TRP A 364 -10.95 2.68 9.26
N PRO A 365 -11.04 3.88 8.66
CA PRO A 365 -10.19 5.00 9.07
C PRO A 365 -10.23 5.33 10.56
N ARG A 366 -11.42 5.28 11.19
CA ARG A 366 -11.56 5.50 12.65
C ARG A 366 -10.92 4.38 13.46
N LEU A 367 -11.10 3.13 13.05
CA LEU A 367 -10.46 1.96 13.66
C LEU A 367 -8.93 2.07 13.61
N HIS A 368 -8.37 2.35 12.42
CA HIS A 368 -6.92 2.40 12.23
C HIS A 368 -6.25 3.47 13.09
N ARG A 369 -6.91 4.64 13.20
CA ARG A 369 -6.47 5.70 14.12
C ARG A 369 -6.50 5.21 15.56
N LEU A 370 -7.61 4.62 16.00
CA LEU A 370 -7.75 4.13 17.38
C LEU A 370 -6.68 3.10 17.75
N ILE A 371 -6.39 2.16 16.85
CA ILE A 371 -5.31 1.17 17.03
C ILE A 371 -3.95 1.85 17.18
N ARG A 372 -3.62 2.86 16.36
CA ARG A 372 -2.36 3.61 16.53
C ARG A 372 -2.28 4.35 17.85
N ARG A 373 -3.41 4.88 18.35
CA ARG A 373 -3.45 5.62 19.64
C ARG A 373 -3.14 4.76 20.82
N GLU A 374 -3.74 3.57 20.84
CA GLU A 374 -3.70 2.70 22.00
C GLU A 374 -2.59 1.67 21.91
N ASN A 375 -2.13 1.39 20.69
CA ASN A 375 -1.03 0.47 20.39
C ASN A 375 -1.13 -0.82 21.23
N PRO A 376 -2.25 -1.56 21.12
CA PRO A 376 -2.46 -2.76 21.92
C PRO A 376 -1.34 -3.78 21.66
N PRO A 377 -0.97 -4.60 22.65
CA PRO A 377 0.08 -5.60 22.50
C PRO A 377 -0.16 -6.52 21.29
N THR A 378 0.88 -6.77 20.52
CA THR A 378 0.81 -7.51 19.25
C THR A 378 1.64 -8.78 19.27
N GLU A 379 1.92 -9.37 20.43
CA GLU A 379 2.91 -10.46 20.57
C GLU A 379 2.69 -11.57 19.52
N TRP A 380 3.67 -11.69 18.62
CA TRP A 380 3.57 -12.49 17.39
C TRP A 380 3.61 -14.00 17.70
N ASP A 381 4.38 -14.39 18.72
CA ASP A 381 4.66 -15.79 19.09
C ASP A 381 3.80 -16.30 20.26
N ALA A 382 2.82 -15.51 20.71
CA ALA A 382 1.94 -15.93 21.78
C ALA A 382 1.04 -17.11 21.32
N PRO A 383 0.93 -18.21 22.08
CA PRO A 383 0.14 -19.39 21.68
C PRO A 383 -1.34 -19.07 21.39
N ASP A 384 -1.86 -18.00 21.98
CA ASP A 384 -3.24 -17.51 21.90
C ASP A 384 -3.40 -16.32 20.91
N ALA A 385 -2.38 -15.99 20.12
CA ALA A 385 -2.37 -14.81 19.26
C ALA A 385 -3.55 -14.74 18.28
N THR A 386 -4.14 -15.87 17.87
CA THR A 386 -5.34 -15.87 17.02
C THR A 386 -6.58 -15.42 17.79
N GLU A 387 -6.80 -15.98 18.98
CA GLU A 387 -7.93 -15.69 19.85
C GLU A 387 -7.89 -14.25 20.34
N VAL A 388 -6.71 -13.80 20.80
CA VAL A 388 -6.46 -12.41 21.22
C VAL A 388 -6.80 -11.43 20.10
N ARG A 389 -6.42 -11.72 18.85
CA ARG A 389 -6.69 -10.81 17.72
C ARG A 389 -8.14 -10.83 17.28
N PHE A 390 -8.85 -11.95 17.38
CA PHE A 390 -10.31 -11.93 17.23
C PHE A 390 -10.98 -11.12 18.34
N GLY A 391 -10.48 -11.22 19.57
CA GLY A 391 -10.90 -10.37 20.68
C GLY A 391 -10.68 -8.89 20.40
N TYR A 392 -9.50 -8.49 19.94
CA TYR A 392 -9.23 -7.11 19.54
C TYR A 392 -10.07 -6.67 18.35
N LEU A 393 -10.28 -7.52 17.35
CA LEU A 393 -11.21 -7.22 16.27
C LEU A 393 -12.59 -6.89 16.84
N ALA A 394 -13.14 -7.70 17.74
CA ALA A 394 -14.46 -7.46 18.32
C ALA A 394 -14.51 -6.22 19.23
N VAL A 395 -13.52 -6.03 20.10
CA VAL A 395 -13.47 -4.89 21.02
C VAL A 395 -13.32 -3.58 20.26
N TYR A 396 -12.34 -3.46 19.38
CA TYR A 396 -12.05 -2.19 18.70
C TYR A 396 -13.13 -1.82 17.69
N THR A 397 -13.70 -2.79 16.98
CA THR A 397 -14.83 -2.52 16.08
C THR A 397 -16.09 -2.11 16.85
N SER A 398 -16.39 -2.75 17.99
CA SER A 398 -17.53 -2.36 18.84
C SER A 398 -17.38 -0.92 19.34
N ARG A 399 -16.17 -0.55 19.78
CA ARG A 399 -15.87 0.83 20.21
C ARG A 399 -16.04 1.86 19.10
N VAL A 400 -15.58 1.55 17.89
CA VAL A 400 -15.73 2.44 16.73
C VAL A 400 -17.18 2.49 16.25
N ALA A 401 -17.89 1.37 16.27
CA ALA A 401 -19.31 1.30 15.94
C ALA A 401 -20.17 2.09 16.95
N GLY A 402 -19.72 2.19 18.21
CA GLY A 402 -20.57 2.65 19.30
C GLY A 402 -21.68 1.65 19.63
N ALA A 403 -21.47 0.37 19.31
CA ALA A 403 -22.45 -0.69 19.48
C ALA A 403 -21.76 -1.99 19.93
N ASP A 404 -22.44 -2.81 20.71
CA ASP A 404 -22.00 -4.16 21.06
C ASP A 404 -22.16 -5.09 19.84
N LEU A 405 -21.04 -5.52 19.26
CA LEU A 405 -21.02 -6.39 18.09
C LEU A 405 -20.90 -7.88 18.43
N THR A 406 -21.02 -8.28 19.70
CA THR A 406 -20.87 -9.69 20.11
C THR A 406 -21.81 -10.60 19.33
N ALA A 407 -23.10 -10.24 19.22
CA ALA A 407 -24.08 -11.02 18.47
C ALA A 407 -23.79 -11.09 16.96
N PHE A 408 -23.19 -10.03 16.39
CA PHE A 408 -22.75 -10.02 15.00
C PHE A 408 -21.63 -11.05 14.76
N TYR A 409 -20.64 -11.07 15.65
CA TYR A 409 -19.52 -12.02 15.58
C TYR A 409 -19.96 -13.47 15.82
N ASP A 410 -20.88 -13.70 16.76
CA ASP A 410 -21.47 -15.02 17.03
C ASP A 410 -22.16 -15.60 15.79
N ARG A 411 -22.90 -14.75 15.07
CA ARG A 411 -23.63 -15.16 13.88
C ARG A 411 -22.70 -15.54 12.72
N TRP A 412 -21.53 -14.92 12.65
CA TRP A 412 -20.44 -15.26 11.73
C TRP A 412 -19.61 -16.48 12.20
N GLY A 413 -19.84 -16.99 13.42
CA GLY A 413 -19.07 -18.09 13.98
C GLY A 413 -17.64 -17.70 14.37
N VAL A 414 -17.40 -16.43 14.70
CA VAL A 414 -16.06 -15.99 15.15
C VAL A 414 -15.80 -16.54 16.56
N PRO A 415 -14.66 -17.22 16.80
CA PRO A 415 -14.37 -17.82 18.09
C PRO A 415 -13.92 -16.77 19.12
N LEU A 416 -14.88 -16.02 19.66
CA LEU A 416 -14.63 -15.08 20.76
C LEU A 416 -14.54 -15.81 22.10
N THR A 417 -13.42 -15.61 22.80
CA THR A 417 -13.21 -16.10 24.17
C THR A 417 -14.10 -15.36 25.17
N ASP A 418 -14.29 -15.94 26.36
CA ASP A 418 -15.05 -15.30 27.44
C ASP A 418 -14.44 -13.95 27.85
N ASP A 419 -13.11 -13.85 27.83
CA ASP A 419 -12.40 -12.59 28.10
C ASP A 419 -12.71 -11.52 27.04
N ALA A 420 -12.73 -11.89 25.75
CA ALA A 420 -13.10 -10.97 24.69
C ALA A 420 -14.56 -10.50 24.83
N ARG A 421 -15.48 -11.40 25.18
CA ARG A 421 -16.89 -11.08 25.41
C ARG A 421 -17.06 -10.15 26.62
N ALA A 422 -16.38 -10.45 27.72
CA ALA A 422 -16.36 -9.61 28.91
C ALA A 422 -15.78 -8.22 28.60
N ALA A 423 -14.74 -8.14 27.78
CA ALA A 423 -14.14 -6.89 27.35
C ALA A 423 -15.11 -6.04 26.49
N VAL A 424 -15.88 -6.64 25.58
CA VAL A 424 -16.93 -5.94 24.82
C VAL A 424 -18.05 -5.49 25.76
N ALA A 425 -18.55 -6.38 26.63
CA ALA A 425 -19.63 -6.07 27.56
C ALA A 425 -19.26 -4.92 28.53
N ALA A 426 -17.99 -4.86 28.97
CA ALA A 426 -17.47 -3.81 29.84
C ALA A 426 -17.50 -2.42 29.19
N LEU A 427 -17.65 -2.31 27.87
CA LEU A 427 -17.83 -1.04 27.17
C LEU A 427 -19.21 -0.42 27.42
N GLY A 428 -20.20 -1.20 27.87
CA GLY A 428 -21.56 -0.72 28.16
C GLY A 428 -22.30 -0.18 26.94
N LEU A 429 -22.01 -0.71 25.75
CA LEU A 429 -22.56 -0.23 24.48
C LEU A 429 -23.94 -0.85 24.21
N PRO A 430 -24.86 -0.13 23.53
CA PRO A 430 -26.13 -0.71 23.10
C PRO A 430 -25.93 -1.71 21.95
N ALA A 431 -26.89 -2.61 21.75
CA ALA A 431 -26.94 -3.40 20.52
C ALA A 431 -27.13 -2.50 19.28
N PRO A 432 -26.63 -2.90 18.09
CA PRO A 432 -26.82 -2.13 16.87
C PRO A 432 -28.32 -2.03 16.51
N THR A 433 -28.73 -0.87 15.99
CA THR A 433 -30.13 -0.61 15.60
C THR A 433 -30.59 -1.46 14.41
N VAL A 434 -29.65 -1.85 13.55
CA VAL A 434 -29.84 -2.76 12.42
C VAL A 434 -28.81 -3.87 12.57
N ASP A 435 -29.21 -5.13 12.43
CA ASP A 435 -28.30 -6.27 12.43
C ASP A 435 -27.32 -6.17 11.25
N PRO A 436 -26.02 -5.87 11.49
CA PRO A 436 -25.07 -5.66 10.41
C PRO A 436 -24.86 -6.92 9.55
N SER A 437 -25.12 -8.12 10.10
CA SER A 437 -24.96 -9.38 9.38
C SER A 437 -25.94 -9.56 8.22
N THR A 438 -26.98 -8.73 8.16
CA THR A 438 -28.00 -8.76 7.09
C THR A 438 -27.66 -7.81 5.92
N LEU A 439 -26.67 -6.93 6.10
CA LEU A 439 -26.33 -5.91 5.12
C LEU A 439 -25.58 -6.52 3.93
N HIS A 440 -25.89 -6.00 2.75
CA HIS A 440 -25.25 -6.34 1.48
C HIS A 440 -25.33 -5.15 0.51
N GLU A 441 -24.47 -5.17 -0.50
CA GLU A 441 -24.39 -4.12 -1.55
C GLU A 441 -25.45 -4.27 -2.64
#